data_AF-A0A7K0WFJ6-F1
#
_entry.id   AF-A0A7K0WFJ6-F1
#
_cell.length_a   1.000
_cell.length_b   1.000
_cell.length_c   1.000
_cell.angle_alpha   90.00
_cell.angle_beta   90.00
_cell.angle_gamma   90.00
#
_symmetry.space_group_name_H-M   'P 1'
#
loop_
_entity.id
_entity.type
_entity.pdbx_description
1 polymer ?
#
loop_
_entity_poly.entity_id
_entity_poly.type
_entity_poly.pdbx_seq_one_letter_code
_entity_poly.pdbx_strand_id
1 'polypeptide(L)'
;MPNTKKLLRVIALTLPIVLISSNSYAAVKAGSACSKVGSKSVSGGKSYTCVKSGKKLVWNKGVTVSNTTTTQRDEFAIYGKDAVRFKSVDEYGAKLVSSRVKSSPAINSILQSPTDKAVIRMTENAQYAFSVYEQLMPLGFTPKWIVGEDGDWIKNQLKDVAPCMSFLSPNQGGASCRLVAVWRGIKVQDDADTRNLMLVQGGHEFFHLYQQELWKENYAKLPDWLREGSASLGMGIILTHFEDRKSFANYGASQKVERSPKDKARCEAALNKWENSLDAEGFGNNNGCE
;
A
#
# COMPACT_ATOMS: atom_id res chain seq x y z
N MET A 1 -17.92 -19.46 43.08
CA MET A 1 -17.96 -20.61 42.14
C MET A 1 -19.13 -20.42 41.19
N PRO A 2 -18.89 -19.99 39.93
CA PRO A 2 -19.96 -19.85 38.95
C PRO A 2 -20.39 -21.23 38.41
N ASN A 3 -21.70 -21.34 38.18
CA ASN A 3 -22.48 -22.56 38.05
C ASN A 3 -22.17 -23.33 36.74
N THR A 4 -21.43 -24.44 36.84
CA THR A 4 -20.92 -25.28 35.73
C THR A 4 -22.01 -25.90 34.83
N LYS A 5 -23.28 -25.82 35.22
CA LYS A 5 -24.41 -26.38 34.45
C LYS A 5 -24.89 -25.50 33.29
N LYS A 6 -24.55 -24.20 33.25
CA LYS A 6 -24.90 -23.30 32.12
C LYS A 6 -23.87 -23.34 30.99
N LEU A 7 -22.60 -23.63 31.27
CA LEU A 7 -21.54 -23.67 30.26
C LEU A 7 -21.68 -24.88 29.31
N LEU A 8 -22.17 -26.02 29.82
CA LEU A 8 -22.38 -27.24 29.04
C LEU A 8 -23.59 -27.18 28.08
N ARG A 9 -24.58 -26.33 28.34
CA ARG A 9 -25.75 -26.19 27.43
C ARG A 9 -25.51 -25.23 26.26
N VAL A 10 -24.51 -24.35 26.35
CA VAL A 10 -24.15 -23.45 25.23
C VAL A 10 -23.22 -24.14 24.23
N ILE A 11 -22.40 -25.10 24.69
CA ILE A 11 -21.47 -25.86 23.83
C ILE A 11 -22.20 -26.91 22.97
N ALA A 12 -23.37 -27.39 23.42
CA ALA A 12 -24.14 -28.42 22.70
C ALA A 12 -25.09 -27.86 21.61
N LEU A 13 -25.26 -26.53 21.50
CA LEU A 13 -26.21 -25.92 20.56
C LEU A 13 -25.56 -25.09 19.44
N THR A 14 -24.23 -25.00 19.38
CA THR A 14 -23.50 -24.22 18.35
C THR A 14 -22.69 -25.08 17.37
N LEU A 15 -22.80 -26.42 17.45
CA LEU A 15 -21.98 -27.35 16.66
C LEU A 15 -22.58 -27.90 15.35
N PRO A 16 -23.58 -27.28 14.70
CA PRO A 16 -23.79 -27.60 13.28
C PRO A 16 -24.03 -26.36 12.39
N ILE A 17 -23.07 -25.43 12.28
CA ILE A 17 -23.05 -24.43 11.17
C ILE A 17 -21.61 -24.23 10.61
N VAL A 18 -20.81 -25.30 10.57
CA VAL A 18 -19.59 -25.35 9.74
C VAL A 18 -19.61 -26.62 8.90
N LEU A 19 -20.71 -26.81 8.17
CA LEU A 19 -20.66 -27.52 6.90
C LEU A 19 -20.86 -26.45 5.84
N ILE A 20 -19.75 -25.84 5.42
CA ILE A 20 -19.70 -25.21 4.11
C ILE A 20 -20.05 -26.35 3.17
N SER A 21 -21.28 -26.33 2.65
CA SER A 21 -21.64 -27.16 1.51
C SER A 21 -20.59 -26.85 0.44
N SER A 22 -19.68 -27.79 0.21
CA SER A 22 -18.95 -27.81 -1.06
C SER A 22 -20.04 -27.87 -2.11
N ASN A 23 -20.32 -26.74 -2.76
CA ASN A 23 -21.17 -26.73 -3.93
C ASN A 23 -20.49 -27.68 -4.92
N SER A 24 -21.01 -28.89 -5.02
CA SER A 24 -20.62 -29.82 -6.07
C SER A 24 -21.15 -29.22 -7.35
N TYR A 25 -20.32 -28.41 -8.00
CA TYR A 25 -20.60 -27.97 -9.35
C TYR A 25 -20.49 -29.21 -10.23
N ALA A 26 -21.64 -29.75 -10.64
CA ALA A 26 -21.69 -30.83 -11.60
C ALA A 26 -20.81 -30.45 -12.81
N ALA A 27 -19.98 -31.39 -13.25
CA ALA A 27 -19.07 -31.19 -14.37
C ALA A 27 -19.84 -30.62 -15.57
N VAL A 28 -19.44 -29.43 -16.04
CA VAL A 28 -20.12 -28.74 -17.14
C VAL A 28 -20.00 -29.57 -18.41
N LYS A 29 -21.14 -29.87 -19.04
CA LYS A 29 -21.25 -30.59 -20.31
C LYS A 29 -21.67 -29.63 -21.41
N ALA A 30 -21.06 -29.74 -22.58
CA ALA A 30 -21.47 -28.96 -23.76
C ALA A 30 -22.97 -29.15 -24.03
N GLY A 31 -23.68 -28.07 -24.33
CA GLY A 31 -25.11 -28.07 -24.61
C GLY A 31 -26.02 -28.12 -23.37
N SER A 32 -25.48 -28.32 -22.16
CA SER A 32 -26.28 -28.22 -20.92
C SER A 32 -26.70 -26.78 -20.63
N ALA A 33 -27.80 -26.62 -19.91
CA ALA A 33 -28.36 -25.30 -19.58
C ALA A 33 -27.41 -24.50 -18.69
N CYS A 34 -27.37 -23.19 -18.91
CA CYS A 34 -26.60 -22.24 -18.10
C CYS A 34 -27.46 -21.04 -17.74
N SER A 35 -27.20 -20.44 -16.59
CA SER A 35 -28.10 -19.42 -15.99
C SER A 35 -27.89 -18.01 -16.54
N LYS A 36 -26.72 -17.71 -17.09
CA LYS A 36 -26.35 -16.34 -17.50
C LYS A 36 -25.36 -16.34 -18.67
N VAL A 37 -25.72 -15.61 -19.75
CA VAL A 37 -24.85 -15.41 -20.92
C VAL A 37 -23.50 -14.82 -20.47
N GLY A 38 -22.41 -15.37 -21.02
CA GLY A 38 -21.05 -14.91 -20.73
C GLY A 38 -20.42 -15.53 -19.48
N SER A 39 -21.17 -16.30 -18.67
CA SER A 39 -20.58 -17.12 -17.60
C SER A 39 -19.56 -18.10 -18.18
N LYS A 40 -18.46 -18.32 -17.47
CA LYS A 40 -17.39 -19.25 -17.84
C LYS A 40 -17.27 -20.36 -16.80
N SER A 41 -16.98 -21.58 -17.22
CA SER A 41 -16.70 -22.72 -16.34
C SER A 41 -15.63 -23.61 -16.95
N VAL A 42 -14.74 -24.16 -16.13
CA VAL A 42 -13.69 -25.07 -16.58
C VAL A 42 -14.00 -26.48 -16.09
N SER A 43 -13.98 -27.45 -17.00
CA SER A 43 -14.24 -28.86 -16.70
C SER A 43 -13.46 -29.74 -17.68
N GLY A 44 -12.77 -30.77 -17.18
CA GLY A 44 -12.03 -31.72 -18.03
C GLY A 44 -11.01 -31.08 -18.99
N GLY A 45 -10.30 -30.02 -18.56
CA GLY A 45 -9.30 -29.32 -19.40
C GLY A 45 -9.89 -28.47 -20.52
N LYS A 46 -11.19 -28.18 -20.49
CA LYS A 46 -11.88 -27.29 -21.44
C LYS A 46 -12.56 -26.13 -20.72
N SER A 47 -12.50 -24.95 -21.33
CA SER A 47 -13.21 -23.76 -20.88
C SER A 47 -14.51 -23.61 -21.66
N TYR A 48 -15.63 -23.63 -20.94
CA TYR A 48 -16.98 -23.50 -21.47
C TYR A 48 -17.49 -22.08 -21.24
N THR A 49 -18.14 -21.49 -22.24
CA THR A 49 -18.82 -20.20 -22.13
C THR A 49 -20.32 -20.39 -22.36
N CYS A 50 -21.15 -19.80 -21.49
CA CYS A 50 -22.60 -19.79 -21.65
C CYS A 50 -22.98 -18.86 -22.81
N VAL A 51 -23.58 -19.43 -23.85
CA VAL A 51 -23.96 -18.74 -25.09
C VAL A 51 -25.45 -18.92 -25.37
N LYS A 52 -26.01 -17.99 -26.15
CA LYS A 52 -27.38 -18.11 -26.64
C LYS A 52 -27.39 -19.05 -27.86
N SER A 53 -28.17 -20.12 -27.78
CA SER A 53 -28.43 -21.03 -28.90
C SER A 53 -29.93 -21.08 -29.13
N GLY A 54 -30.39 -20.39 -30.19
CA GLY A 54 -31.81 -20.15 -30.43
C GLY A 54 -32.46 -19.35 -29.28
N LYS A 55 -33.47 -19.93 -28.63
CA LYS A 55 -34.21 -19.34 -27.49
C LYS A 55 -33.64 -19.75 -26.11
N LYS A 56 -32.62 -20.61 -26.05
CA LYS A 56 -32.08 -21.16 -24.79
C LYS A 56 -30.66 -20.68 -24.54
N LEU A 57 -30.26 -20.70 -23.26
CA LEU A 57 -28.88 -20.47 -22.82
C LEU A 57 -28.21 -21.80 -22.56
N VAL A 58 -27.11 -22.07 -23.28
CA VAL A 58 -26.39 -23.35 -23.20
C VAL A 58 -24.88 -23.13 -23.14
N TRP A 59 -24.17 -24.04 -22.50
CA TRP A 59 -22.71 -24.09 -22.58
C TRP A 59 -22.26 -24.44 -24.00
N ASN A 60 -21.29 -23.69 -24.54
CA ASN A 60 -20.71 -23.98 -25.85
C ASN A 60 -19.95 -25.33 -25.85
N LYS A 61 -19.30 -25.68 -26.98
CA LYS A 61 -18.57 -26.97 -27.12
C LYS A 61 -17.31 -27.09 -26.24
N GLY A 62 -16.97 -26.04 -25.48
CA GLY A 62 -15.73 -25.96 -24.73
C GLY A 62 -14.53 -25.73 -25.66
N VAL A 63 -13.65 -24.80 -25.30
CA VAL A 63 -12.37 -24.64 -25.97
C VAL A 63 -11.33 -25.39 -25.15
N THR A 64 -10.53 -26.25 -25.79
CA THR A 64 -9.38 -26.88 -25.13
C THR A 64 -8.53 -25.79 -24.50
N VAL A 65 -8.34 -25.89 -23.18
CA VAL A 65 -7.35 -25.10 -22.48
C VAL A 65 -6.02 -25.68 -22.94
N SER A 66 -5.50 -25.15 -24.05
CA SER A 66 -4.10 -25.35 -24.38
C SER A 66 -3.33 -24.90 -23.14
N ASN A 67 -2.40 -25.72 -22.66
CA ASN A 67 -1.27 -25.24 -21.88
C ASN A 67 -0.38 -24.33 -22.77
N THR A 68 -0.97 -23.40 -23.51
CA THR A 68 -0.54 -22.03 -23.29
C THR A 68 -0.77 -21.81 -21.80
N THR A 69 0.27 -22.07 -21.00
CA THR A 69 0.76 -21.02 -20.13
C THR A 69 0.36 -19.75 -20.84
N THR A 70 -0.61 -19.00 -20.30
CA THR A 70 -0.54 -17.57 -20.51
C THR A 70 0.94 -17.31 -20.29
N THR A 71 1.67 -17.01 -21.36
CA THR A 71 2.93 -16.32 -21.23
C THR A 71 2.45 -15.00 -20.68
N GLN A 72 2.14 -15.00 -19.38
CA GLN A 72 2.06 -13.87 -18.53
C GLN A 72 3.47 -13.36 -18.72
N ARG A 73 3.58 -12.40 -19.65
CA ARG A 73 4.83 -11.75 -19.97
C ARG A 73 5.38 -11.41 -18.59
N ASP A 74 6.49 -12.00 -18.21
CA ASP A 74 7.03 -11.83 -16.87
C ASP A 74 7.22 -10.32 -16.69
N GLU A 75 6.33 -9.71 -15.91
CA GLU A 75 6.27 -8.25 -15.77
C GLU A 75 7.57 -7.73 -15.17
N PHE A 76 8.30 -8.61 -14.47
CA PHE A 76 9.59 -8.33 -13.87
C PHE A 76 10.77 -8.57 -14.80
N ALA A 77 10.58 -9.18 -15.98
CA ALA A 77 11.66 -9.44 -16.94
C ALA A 77 12.38 -8.15 -17.38
N ILE A 78 11.70 -7.01 -17.33
CA ILE A 78 12.30 -5.69 -17.60
C ILE A 78 13.46 -5.34 -16.65
N TYR A 79 13.51 -5.99 -15.47
CA TYR A 79 14.55 -5.79 -14.47
C TYR A 79 15.74 -6.75 -14.63
N GLY A 80 15.74 -7.60 -15.66
CA GLY A 80 16.85 -8.51 -15.96
C GLY A 80 17.24 -9.38 -14.76
N LYS A 81 18.50 -9.29 -14.32
CA LYS A 81 19.03 -10.08 -13.20
C LYS A 81 18.31 -9.82 -11.85
N ASP A 82 17.67 -8.67 -11.71
CA ASP A 82 16.97 -8.28 -10.48
C ASP A 82 15.49 -8.72 -10.47
N ALA A 83 14.99 -9.31 -11.56
CA ALA A 83 13.60 -9.73 -11.70
C ALA A 83 13.12 -10.62 -10.53
N VAL A 84 13.94 -11.57 -10.11
CA VAL A 84 13.64 -12.48 -8.99
C VAL A 84 13.48 -11.71 -7.67
N ARG A 85 14.31 -10.69 -7.45
CA ARG A 85 14.23 -9.84 -6.24
C ARG A 85 12.93 -9.05 -6.22
N PHE A 86 12.61 -8.36 -7.32
CA PHE A 86 11.38 -7.56 -7.41
C PHE A 86 10.12 -8.42 -7.31
N LYS A 87 10.12 -9.59 -7.94
CA LYS A 87 9.03 -10.57 -7.80
C LYS A 87 8.84 -11.01 -6.36
N SER A 88 9.93 -11.30 -5.64
CA SER A 88 9.86 -11.69 -4.24
C SER A 88 9.30 -10.58 -3.34
N VAL A 89 9.70 -9.33 -3.59
CA VAL A 89 9.17 -8.15 -2.88
C VAL A 89 7.68 -7.97 -3.16
N ASP A 90 7.26 -8.14 -4.41
CA ASP A 90 5.85 -8.01 -4.81
C ASP A 90 4.97 -9.11 -4.20
N GLU A 91 5.44 -10.37 -4.20
CA GLU A 91 4.75 -11.48 -3.55
C GLU A 91 4.62 -11.28 -2.03
N TYR A 92 5.68 -10.75 -1.39
CA TYR A 92 5.64 -10.39 0.02
C TYR A 92 4.67 -9.23 0.28
N GLY A 93 4.73 -8.19 -0.55
CA GLY A 93 3.82 -7.04 -0.49
C GLY A 93 2.36 -7.47 -0.60
N ALA A 94 2.05 -8.37 -1.53
CA ALA A 94 0.70 -8.92 -1.70
C ALA A 94 0.21 -9.66 -0.44
N LYS A 95 1.09 -10.42 0.23
CA LYS A 95 0.76 -11.06 1.51
C LYS A 95 0.49 -10.01 2.59
N LEU A 96 1.39 -9.05 2.75
CA LEU A 96 1.27 -8.00 3.76
C LEU A 96 0.00 -7.18 3.61
N VAL A 97 -0.37 -6.77 2.39
CA VAL A 97 -1.58 -5.96 2.18
C VAL A 97 -2.87 -6.77 2.30
N SER A 98 -2.80 -8.09 2.13
CA SER A 98 -3.96 -8.98 2.28
C SER A 98 -4.45 -9.09 3.72
N SER A 99 -3.52 -8.98 4.68
CA SER A 99 -3.75 -9.05 6.13
C SER A 99 -3.96 -7.69 6.80
N ARG A 100 -4.03 -6.60 6.02
CA ARG A 100 -4.25 -5.24 6.55
C ARG A 100 -5.51 -5.14 7.41
N VAL A 101 -5.50 -4.21 8.36
CA VAL A 101 -6.61 -3.95 9.28
C VAL A 101 -7.75 -3.24 8.54
N LYS A 102 -8.64 -4.01 7.89
CA LYS A 102 -9.77 -3.46 7.12
C LYS A 102 -10.78 -2.65 7.95
N SER A 103 -10.77 -2.84 9.26
CA SER A 103 -11.59 -2.10 10.23
C SER A 103 -10.86 -0.90 10.84
N SER A 104 -9.70 -0.49 10.30
CA SER A 104 -9.00 0.68 10.80
C SER A 104 -9.92 1.91 10.70
N PRO A 105 -9.87 2.83 11.68
CA PRO A 105 -10.70 4.02 11.64
C PRO A 105 -10.34 4.89 10.41
N ALA A 106 -11.29 5.71 9.99
CA ALA A 106 -11.02 6.74 9.00
C ALA A 106 -10.03 7.76 9.59
N ILE A 107 -8.97 8.10 8.84
CA ILE A 107 -8.01 9.13 9.23
C ILE A 107 -8.69 10.50 9.36
N ASN A 108 -8.18 11.34 10.26
CA ASN A 108 -8.73 12.67 10.49
C ASN A 108 -8.18 13.66 9.46
N SER A 109 -8.85 13.76 8.31
CA SER A 109 -8.40 14.57 7.18
C SER A 109 -8.75 16.06 7.30
N ILE A 110 -7.77 16.93 7.04
CA ILE A 110 -7.92 18.39 6.89
C ILE A 110 -7.37 18.76 5.51
N LEU A 111 -8.26 19.05 4.58
CA LEU A 111 -7.92 19.20 3.16
C LEU A 111 -8.27 20.61 2.68
N GLN A 112 -7.31 21.32 2.08
CA GLN A 112 -7.57 22.63 1.50
C GLN A 112 -8.52 22.54 0.29
N SER A 113 -8.31 21.52 -0.56
CA SER A 113 -9.09 21.27 -1.78
C SER A 113 -9.71 19.87 -1.76
N PRO A 114 -10.75 19.62 -0.93
CA PRO A 114 -11.29 18.26 -0.71
C PRO A 114 -11.96 17.62 -1.92
N THR A 115 -12.30 18.41 -2.95
CA THR A 115 -12.90 17.93 -4.20
C THR A 115 -11.86 17.74 -5.32
N ASP A 116 -10.60 18.12 -5.10
CA ASP A 116 -9.53 17.91 -6.07
C ASP A 116 -9.20 16.41 -6.18
N LYS A 117 -9.11 15.91 -7.41
CA LYS A 117 -8.89 14.48 -7.67
C LYS A 117 -7.56 13.97 -7.13
N ALA A 118 -6.50 14.78 -7.18
CA ALA A 118 -5.21 14.39 -6.63
C ALA A 118 -5.26 14.38 -5.11
N VAL A 119 -5.92 15.35 -4.47
CA VAL A 119 -6.08 15.39 -3.00
C VAL A 119 -6.91 14.21 -2.49
N ILE A 120 -8.00 13.86 -3.18
CA ILE A 120 -8.79 12.64 -2.88
C ILE A 120 -7.87 11.42 -2.96
N ARG A 121 -7.09 11.32 -4.05
CA ARG A 121 -6.19 10.20 -4.27
C ARG A 121 -5.12 10.06 -3.20
N MET A 122 -4.48 11.15 -2.82
CA MET A 122 -3.49 11.19 -1.75
C MET A 122 -4.10 10.71 -0.43
N THR A 123 -5.35 11.11 -0.16
CA THR A 123 -6.08 10.74 1.05
C THR A 123 -6.45 9.25 1.06
N GLU A 124 -6.90 8.69 -0.07
CA GLU A 124 -7.16 7.26 -0.20
C GLU A 124 -5.89 6.44 -0.03
N ASN A 125 -4.77 6.92 -0.59
CA ASN A 125 -3.46 6.31 -0.42
C ASN A 125 -3.00 6.31 1.04
N ALA A 126 -3.13 7.45 1.73
CA ALA A 126 -2.83 7.59 3.16
C ALA A 126 -3.70 6.66 4.02
N GLN A 127 -5.01 6.58 3.75
CA GLN A 127 -5.92 5.68 4.46
C GLN A 127 -5.53 4.21 4.25
N TYR A 128 -5.16 3.85 3.02
CA TYR A 128 -4.72 2.50 2.69
C TYR A 128 -3.43 2.15 3.43
N ALA A 129 -2.44 3.05 3.39
CA ALA A 129 -1.18 2.92 4.14
C ALA A 129 -1.42 2.74 5.64
N PHE A 130 -2.27 3.58 6.23
CA PHE A 130 -2.66 3.47 7.63
C PHE A 130 -3.19 2.07 7.96
N SER A 131 -4.12 1.54 7.16
CA SER A 131 -4.68 0.20 7.40
C SER A 131 -3.65 -0.93 7.30
N VAL A 132 -2.62 -0.77 6.45
CA VAL A 132 -1.55 -1.76 6.28
C VAL A 132 -0.57 -1.67 7.44
N TYR A 133 -0.12 -0.48 7.82
CA TYR A 133 0.89 -0.34 8.86
C TYR A 133 0.34 -0.58 10.27
N GLU A 134 -0.95 -0.31 10.52
CA GLU A 134 -1.61 -0.56 11.81
C GLU A 134 -1.56 -2.05 12.20
N GLN A 135 -1.43 -2.96 11.22
CA GLN A 135 -1.25 -4.39 11.47
C GLN A 135 0.12 -4.73 12.08
N LEU A 136 1.14 -3.91 11.80
CA LEU A 136 2.51 -4.11 12.25
C LEU A 136 2.67 -3.65 13.69
N MET A 137 2.04 -2.51 14.01
CA MET A 137 1.99 -1.93 15.33
C MET A 137 0.78 -1.01 15.41
N PRO A 138 -0.06 -1.09 16.44
CA PRO A 138 -1.16 -0.14 16.60
C PRO A 138 -0.61 1.22 17.05
N LEU A 139 -1.01 2.33 16.39
CA LEU A 139 -0.66 3.68 16.85
C LEU A 139 -1.34 4.03 18.19
N GLY A 140 -2.51 3.44 18.45
CA GLY A 140 -3.33 3.79 19.62
C GLY A 140 -4.05 5.13 19.50
N PHE A 141 -4.00 5.78 18.33
CA PHE A 141 -4.75 6.98 18.00
C PHE A 141 -5.07 7.01 16.51
N THR A 142 -6.11 7.76 16.13
CA THR A 142 -6.41 8.05 14.73
C THR A 142 -5.57 9.24 14.27
N PRO A 143 -4.65 9.07 13.30
CA PRO A 143 -3.75 10.13 12.89
C PRO A 143 -4.47 11.26 12.16
N LYS A 144 -3.93 12.47 12.29
CA LYS A 144 -4.34 13.61 11.46
C LYS A 144 -3.60 13.59 10.13
N TRP A 145 -4.32 13.85 9.05
CA TRP A 145 -3.80 13.93 7.69
C TRP A 145 -4.12 15.30 7.09
N ILE A 146 -3.10 16.09 6.78
CA ILE A 146 -3.27 17.46 6.31
C ILE A 146 -2.73 17.58 4.89
N VAL A 147 -3.53 18.10 3.97
CA VAL A 147 -3.06 18.41 2.60
C VAL A 147 -3.44 19.83 2.28
N GLY A 148 -2.43 20.63 1.96
CA GLY A 148 -2.62 22.01 1.51
C GLY A 148 -1.72 22.38 0.35
N GLU A 149 -2.09 23.43 -0.32
CA GLU A 149 -1.44 23.95 -1.52
C GLU A 149 -0.89 25.36 -1.30
N ASP A 150 -1.56 26.13 -0.44
CA ASP A 150 -1.17 27.48 -0.06
C ASP A 150 -0.35 27.48 1.24
N GLY A 151 0.76 28.23 1.24
CA GLY A 151 1.71 28.24 2.35
C GLY A 151 1.16 28.85 3.62
N ASP A 152 0.36 29.92 3.52
CA ASP A 152 -0.23 30.54 4.70
C ASP A 152 -1.31 29.65 5.30
N TRP A 153 -2.07 28.98 4.44
CA TRP A 153 -3.06 28.00 4.87
C TRP A 153 -2.39 26.85 5.64
N ILE A 154 -1.34 26.23 5.09
CA ILE A 154 -0.63 25.13 5.76
C ILE A 154 -0.01 25.58 7.07
N LYS A 155 0.70 26.72 7.08
CA LYS A 155 1.33 27.24 8.29
C LYS A 155 0.30 27.49 9.40
N ASN A 156 -0.88 27.97 9.04
CA ASN A 156 -1.96 28.15 10.02
C ASN A 156 -2.51 26.82 10.56
N GLN A 157 -2.58 25.75 9.76
CA GLN A 157 -2.97 24.42 10.26
C GLN A 157 -1.92 23.81 11.20
N LEU A 158 -0.64 24.17 11.03
CA LEU A 158 0.48 23.61 11.78
C LEU A 158 0.93 24.46 12.98
N LYS A 159 0.31 25.63 13.20
CA LYS A 159 0.76 26.59 14.23
C LYS A 159 0.79 26.02 15.65
N ASP A 160 -0.16 25.15 15.99
CA ASP A 160 -0.31 24.59 17.35
C ASP A 160 0.63 23.41 17.61
N VAL A 161 1.36 22.95 16.60
CA VAL A 161 2.35 21.86 16.70
C VAL A 161 3.78 22.34 16.44
N ALA A 162 4.01 23.66 16.42
CA ALA A 162 5.36 24.19 16.31
C ALA A 162 6.20 23.78 17.55
N PRO A 163 7.50 23.43 17.39
CA PRO A 163 8.27 23.49 16.15
C PRO A 163 8.26 22.18 15.32
N CYS A 164 7.47 21.15 15.69
CA CYS A 164 7.60 19.80 15.14
C CYS A 164 7.52 19.71 13.61
N MET A 165 6.77 20.63 12.99
CA MET A 165 6.52 20.66 11.55
C MET A 165 7.04 21.94 10.87
N SER A 166 7.90 22.71 11.55
CA SER A 166 8.41 23.98 11.00
C SER A 166 9.36 23.80 9.81
N PHE A 167 9.85 22.57 9.58
CA PHE A 167 10.71 22.22 8.46
C PHE A 167 9.93 22.05 7.14
N LEU A 168 8.61 21.88 7.19
CA LEU A 168 7.80 21.54 6.03
C LEU A 168 7.85 22.68 4.99
N SER A 169 8.35 22.36 3.80
CA SER A 169 8.50 23.28 2.68
C SER A 169 7.61 22.89 1.49
N PRO A 170 7.45 23.75 0.47
CA PRO A 170 6.65 23.42 -0.71
C PRO A 170 7.12 22.12 -1.38
N ASN A 171 6.17 21.29 -1.78
CA ASN A 171 6.36 19.98 -2.40
C ASN A 171 7.09 18.96 -1.52
N GLN A 172 6.85 19.03 -0.21
CA GLN A 172 7.32 18.04 0.76
C GLN A 172 6.15 17.43 1.54
N GLY A 173 6.35 16.19 1.98
CA GLY A 173 5.63 15.59 3.09
C GLY A 173 6.39 15.74 4.39
N GLY A 174 5.71 15.47 5.49
CA GLY A 174 6.32 15.30 6.78
C GLY A 174 5.37 14.60 7.74
N ALA A 175 5.92 13.71 8.55
CA ALA A 175 5.27 13.19 9.75
C ALA A 175 5.97 13.73 10.98
N SER A 176 5.21 14.24 11.95
CA SER A 176 5.70 14.49 13.30
C SER A 176 4.54 14.88 14.21
N CYS A 177 4.75 14.86 15.52
CA CYS A 177 3.76 15.30 16.51
C CYS A 177 2.37 14.70 16.27
N ARG A 178 2.37 13.40 15.98
CA ARG A 178 1.18 12.55 15.76
C ARG A 178 0.29 13.00 14.61
N LEU A 179 0.86 13.70 13.64
CA LEU A 179 0.20 14.08 12.41
C LEU A 179 1.09 13.86 11.21
N VAL A 180 0.45 13.81 10.05
CA VAL A 180 1.09 13.78 8.74
C VAL A 180 0.56 14.97 7.96
N ALA A 181 1.46 15.72 7.32
CA ALA A 181 1.10 16.84 6.47
C ALA A 181 1.86 16.80 5.14
N VAL A 182 1.20 17.22 4.07
CA VAL A 182 1.80 17.37 2.75
C VAL A 182 1.51 18.76 2.22
N TRP A 183 2.58 19.47 1.85
CA TRP A 183 2.48 20.74 1.14
C TRP A 183 2.60 20.50 -0.35
N ARG A 184 1.45 20.33 -1.02
CA ARG A 184 1.35 20.24 -2.47
C ARG A 184 1.51 21.62 -3.11
N GLY A 185 2.74 22.13 -3.15
CA GLY A 185 3.10 23.47 -3.60
C GLY A 185 3.04 23.68 -5.12
N ILE A 186 1.86 23.49 -5.74
CA ILE A 186 1.64 23.60 -7.20
C ILE A 186 2.11 24.96 -7.75
N LYS A 187 1.92 26.04 -6.98
CA LYS A 187 2.35 27.40 -7.37
C LYS A 187 3.87 27.57 -7.39
N VAL A 188 4.61 26.69 -6.71
CA VAL A 188 6.07 26.70 -6.63
C VAL A 188 6.66 25.81 -7.72
N GLN A 189 6.15 24.59 -7.85
CA GLN A 189 6.58 23.64 -8.87
C GLN A 189 5.48 22.62 -9.14
N ASP A 190 5.15 22.41 -10.43
CA ASP A 190 4.09 21.50 -10.90
C ASP A 190 4.52 20.77 -12.20
N ASP A 191 5.72 20.20 -12.19
CA ASP A 191 6.14 19.26 -13.24
C ASP A 191 5.56 17.85 -12.99
N ALA A 192 5.74 16.96 -13.97
CA ALA A 192 5.21 15.61 -13.89
C ALA A 192 5.81 14.80 -12.72
N ASP A 193 7.10 14.96 -12.43
CA ASP A 193 7.78 14.22 -11.37
C ASP A 193 7.28 14.71 -10.00
N THR A 194 7.11 16.03 -9.82
CA THR A 194 6.53 16.62 -8.61
C THR A 194 5.07 16.20 -8.38
N ARG A 195 4.24 16.16 -9.44
CA ARG A 195 2.86 15.66 -9.31
C ARG A 195 2.82 14.20 -8.88
N ASN A 196 3.70 13.37 -9.45
CA ASN A 196 3.82 11.97 -9.05
C ASN A 196 4.32 11.85 -7.61
N LEU A 197 5.28 12.67 -7.20
CA LEU A 197 5.79 12.70 -5.83
C LEU A 197 4.66 12.98 -4.81
N MET A 198 3.85 14.00 -5.05
CA MET A 198 2.78 14.38 -4.12
C MET A 198 1.73 13.28 -3.92
N LEU A 199 1.42 12.53 -4.98
CA LEU A 199 0.50 11.38 -4.91
C LEU A 199 1.02 10.24 -4.03
N VAL A 200 2.34 10.16 -3.80
CA VAL A 200 2.95 9.06 -3.04
C VAL A 200 3.22 9.39 -1.57
N GLN A 201 3.07 10.65 -1.16
CA GLN A 201 3.42 11.08 0.19
C GLN A 201 2.57 10.42 1.29
N GLY A 202 1.34 10.00 0.98
CA GLY A 202 0.45 9.35 1.94
C GLY A 202 1.06 8.11 2.58
N GLY A 203 1.60 7.17 1.78
CA GLY A 203 2.23 5.98 2.36
C GLY A 203 3.66 6.21 2.86
N HIS A 204 4.43 7.12 2.26
CA HIS A 204 5.78 7.44 2.74
C HIS A 204 5.73 8.05 4.14
N GLU A 205 4.96 9.13 4.30
CA GLU A 205 4.92 9.86 5.57
C GLU A 205 4.14 9.11 6.66
N PHE A 206 3.13 8.31 6.31
CA PHE A 206 2.53 7.43 7.31
C PHE A 206 3.55 6.43 7.84
N PHE A 207 4.47 5.92 7.02
CA PHE A 207 5.52 5.03 7.53
C PHE A 207 6.40 5.73 8.57
N HIS A 208 6.81 6.98 8.29
CA HIS A 208 7.54 7.83 9.23
C HIS A 208 6.80 8.07 10.53
N LEU A 209 5.48 8.19 10.50
CA LEU A 209 4.67 8.31 11.72
C LEU A 209 4.82 7.08 12.63
N TYR A 210 4.79 5.86 12.09
CA TYR A 210 5.01 4.64 12.88
C TYR A 210 6.45 4.56 13.40
N GLN A 211 7.43 4.91 12.56
CA GLN A 211 8.84 4.95 12.99
C GLN A 211 9.05 5.91 14.15
N GLN A 212 8.43 7.08 14.13
CA GLN A 212 8.53 8.05 15.22
C GLN A 212 7.88 7.55 16.51
N GLU A 213 6.71 6.91 16.44
CA GLU A 213 6.09 6.34 17.65
C GLU A 213 6.87 5.13 18.19
N LEU A 214 7.51 4.35 17.32
CA LEU A 214 8.35 3.21 17.70
C LEU A 214 9.66 3.65 18.36
N TRP A 215 10.38 4.59 17.73
CA TRP A 215 11.75 4.93 18.10
C TRP A 215 11.86 6.20 18.95
N LYS A 216 10.82 7.05 18.96
CA LYS A 216 10.69 8.22 19.83
C LYS A 216 11.92 9.11 19.79
N GLU A 217 12.56 9.38 20.94
CA GLU A 217 13.75 10.21 21.06
C GLU A 217 14.98 9.65 20.31
N ASN A 218 14.95 8.37 19.92
CA ASN A 218 16.00 7.73 19.15
C ASN A 218 15.74 7.80 17.64
N TYR A 219 14.58 8.30 17.18
CA TYR A 219 14.26 8.42 15.77
C TYR A 219 15.37 9.15 14.99
N ALA A 220 15.86 10.28 15.53
CA ALA A 220 16.93 11.07 14.90
C ALA A 220 18.34 10.45 15.00
N LYS A 221 18.50 9.35 15.75
CA LYS A 221 19.79 8.62 15.87
C LYS A 221 19.89 7.44 14.91
N LEU A 222 18.79 7.13 14.23
CA LEU A 222 18.75 6.03 13.28
C LEU A 222 19.20 6.51 11.90
N PRO A 223 19.97 5.70 11.15
CA PRO A 223 20.42 6.05 9.82
C PRO A 223 19.26 6.30 8.88
N ASP A 224 19.39 7.23 7.94
CA ASP A 224 18.24 7.55 7.07
C ASP A 224 17.95 6.45 6.05
N TRP A 225 18.89 5.56 5.76
CA TRP A 225 18.61 4.37 4.96
C TRP A 225 17.55 3.50 5.63
N LEU A 226 17.58 3.47 6.96
CA LEU A 226 16.57 2.80 7.76
C LEU A 226 15.32 3.67 7.87
N ARG A 227 15.43 4.99 8.05
CA ARG A 227 14.26 5.90 8.14
C ARG A 227 13.55 6.04 6.79
N GLU A 228 14.17 6.75 5.84
CA GLU A 228 13.68 7.06 4.50
C GLU A 228 13.65 5.85 3.56
N GLY A 229 14.67 4.97 3.62
CA GLY A 229 14.73 3.82 2.73
C GLY A 229 13.63 2.79 3.03
N SER A 230 13.30 2.56 4.31
CA SER A 230 12.17 1.70 4.66
C SER A 230 10.82 2.38 4.45
N ALA A 231 10.71 3.70 4.63
CA ALA A 231 9.52 4.47 4.25
C ALA A 231 9.26 4.40 2.73
N SER A 232 10.31 4.51 1.91
CA SER A 232 10.26 4.34 0.46
C SER A 232 9.84 2.93 0.05
N LEU A 233 10.40 1.88 0.68
CA LEU A 233 10.00 0.50 0.43
C LEU A 233 8.55 0.25 0.83
N GLY A 234 8.17 0.71 2.03
CA GLY A 234 6.81 0.66 2.53
C GLY A 234 5.85 1.33 1.55
N MET A 235 6.20 2.52 1.05
CA MET A 235 5.41 3.24 0.08
C MET A 235 5.31 2.49 -1.26
N GLY A 236 6.41 1.92 -1.74
CA GLY A 236 6.44 1.08 -2.94
C GLY A 236 5.44 -0.07 -2.85
N ILE A 237 5.41 -0.79 -1.72
CA ILE A 237 4.43 -1.86 -1.47
C ILE A 237 3.00 -1.31 -1.45
N ILE A 238 2.77 -0.18 -0.78
CA ILE A 238 1.44 0.46 -0.78
C ILE A 238 0.99 0.76 -2.21
N LEU A 239 1.86 1.34 -3.03
CA LEU A 239 1.55 1.71 -4.41
C LEU A 239 1.26 0.51 -5.31
N THR A 240 2.08 -0.54 -5.25
CA THR A 240 1.93 -1.71 -6.14
C THR A 240 0.70 -2.56 -5.83
N HIS A 241 0.06 -2.33 -4.68
CA HIS A 241 -1.12 -3.08 -4.26
C HIS A 241 -2.35 -2.21 -3.99
N PHE A 242 -2.23 -0.90 -4.17
CA PHE A 242 -3.35 0.03 -4.13
C PHE A 242 -4.10 0.00 -5.47
N GLU A 243 -5.43 -0.14 -5.41
CA GLU A 243 -6.34 -0.24 -6.57
C GLU A 243 -5.94 -1.21 -7.68
N ASP A 244 -5.43 -2.40 -7.33
CA ASP A 244 -5.00 -3.40 -8.31
C ASP A 244 -4.03 -2.82 -9.36
N ARG A 245 -3.17 -1.86 -9.00
CA ARG A 245 -2.20 -1.23 -9.92
C ARG A 245 -2.84 -0.35 -11.01
N LYS A 246 -4.08 0.13 -10.84
CA LYS A 246 -4.81 0.87 -11.90
C LYS A 246 -4.54 2.38 -11.95
N SER A 247 -3.87 2.92 -10.93
CA SER A 247 -3.81 4.36 -10.69
C SER A 247 -2.37 4.87 -10.58
N PHE A 248 -1.55 4.72 -11.62
CA PHE A 248 -0.14 5.01 -11.42
C PHE A 248 0.21 6.48 -11.52
N ALA A 249 0.64 7.04 -10.38
CA ALA A 249 1.80 7.90 -10.40
C ALA A 249 3.01 7.08 -10.87
N ASN A 250 3.81 7.60 -11.79
CA ASN A 250 5.04 6.93 -12.19
C ASN A 250 6.03 6.98 -11.02
N TYR A 251 6.12 5.91 -10.22
CA TYR A 251 7.02 5.88 -9.07
C TYR A 251 8.49 6.10 -9.47
N GLY A 252 8.89 5.63 -10.67
CA GLY A 252 10.20 5.93 -11.23
C GLY A 252 10.43 7.41 -11.54
N ALA A 253 9.36 8.21 -11.68
CA ALA A 253 9.42 9.67 -11.72
C ALA A 253 9.54 10.28 -10.31
N SER A 254 8.76 9.81 -9.32
CA SER A 254 8.90 10.25 -7.92
C SER A 254 10.32 10.03 -7.38
N GLN A 255 10.95 8.89 -7.73
CA GLN A 255 12.33 8.56 -7.36
C GLN A 255 13.38 9.56 -7.88
N LYS A 256 13.09 10.29 -8.97
CA LYS A 256 14.00 11.32 -9.49
C LYS A 256 14.01 12.57 -8.61
N VAL A 257 12.93 12.81 -7.86
CA VAL A 257 12.79 13.97 -6.97
C VAL A 257 13.34 13.67 -5.59
N GLU A 258 12.99 12.51 -5.01
CA GLU A 258 13.40 12.15 -3.63
C GLU A 258 14.87 11.69 -3.50
N ARG A 259 15.59 11.51 -4.62
CA ARG A 259 16.95 10.94 -4.68
C ARG A 259 16.98 9.53 -4.06
N SER A 260 16.96 8.50 -4.89
CA SER A 260 16.98 7.11 -4.40
C SER A 260 18.15 6.79 -3.44
N PRO A 261 17.93 5.93 -2.44
CA PRO A 261 19.02 5.35 -1.64
C PRO A 261 20.02 4.67 -2.57
N LYS A 262 21.31 4.96 -2.37
CA LYS A 262 22.39 4.39 -3.18
C LYS A 262 22.65 2.95 -2.75
N ASP A 263 23.25 2.15 -3.63
CA ASP A 263 23.58 0.76 -3.31
C ASP A 263 24.62 0.66 -2.18
N LYS A 264 24.69 -0.50 -1.51
CA LYS A 264 25.65 -0.75 -0.42
C LYS A 264 27.09 -0.35 -0.80
N ALA A 265 27.52 -0.60 -2.04
CA ALA A 265 28.89 -0.29 -2.44
C ALA A 265 29.17 1.23 -2.45
N ARG A 266 28.15 2.05 -2.69
CA ARG A 266 28.23 3.51 -2.59
C ARG A 266 28.05 4.01 -1.15
N CYS A 267 27.41 3.23 -0.29
CA CYS A 267 27.01 3.60 1.07
C CYS A 267 27.87 3.00 2.19
N GLU A 268 28.79 2.08 1.87
CA GLU A 268 29.53 1.28 2.84
C GLU A 268 30.34 2.14 3.83
N ALA A 269 30.91 3.25 3.38
CA ALA A 269 31.63 4.17 4.24
C ALA A 269 30.72 4.85 5.29
N ALA A 270 29.52 5.28 4.89
CA ALA A 270 28.54 5.88 5.80
C ALA A 270 28.02 4.85 6.80
N LEU A 271 27.74 3.62 6.34
CA LEU A 271 27.34 2.50 7.19
C LEU A 271 28.41 2.18 8.25
N ASN A 272 29.65 1.96 7.82
CA ASN A 272 30.75 1.63 8.73
C ASN A 272 30.97 2.74 9.75
N LYS A 273 30.80 4.01 9.36
CA LYS A 273 30.93 5.14 10.29
C LYS A 273 29.85 5.09 11.37
N TRP A 274 28.58 4.93 10.98
CA TRP A 274 27.47 4.83 11.94
C TRP A 274 27.62 3.62 12.87
N GLU A 275 28.00 2.44 12.38
CA GLU A 275 28.19 1.25 13.23
C GLU A 275 29.26 1.47 14.32
N ASN A 276 30.24 2.33 14.05
CA ASN A 276 31.32 2.62 14.98
C ASN A 276 31.04 3.81 15.93
N SER A 277 30.24 4.79 15.51
CA SER A 277 29.95 5.99 16.32
C SER A 277 28.56 6.01 16.96
N LEU A 278 27.59 5.30 16.35
CA LEU A 278 26.15 5.43 16.60
C LEU A 278 25.60 6.84 16.37
N ASP A 279 26.33 7.68 15.64
CA ASP A 279 25.92 9.04 15.27
C ASP A 279 25.33 9.04 13.86
N ALA A 280 24.06 9.46 13.73
CA ALA A 280 23.42 9.67 12.43
C ALA A 280 23.81 11.05 11.87
N GLU A 281 24.24 11.10 10.61
CA GLU A 281 24.66 12.35 9.96
C GLU A 281 23.54 12.97 9.12
N GLY A 282 22.51 12.20 8.77
CA GLY A 282 21.32 12.65 8.04
C GLY A 282 21.49 12.69 6.51
N PHE A 283 20.36 12.60 5.81
CA PHE A 283 20.24 12.34 4.37
C PHE A 283 20.97 13.34 3.49
N GLY A 284 20.95 14.61 3.91
CA GLY A 284 21.65 15.69 3.22
C GLY A 284 23.18 15.61 3.33
N ASN A 285 23.71 15.08 4.43
CA ASN A 285 25.15 15.05 4.70
C ASN A 285 25.85 13.84 4.08
N ASN A 286 25.12 12.76 3.83
CA ASN A 286 25.64 11.53 3.25
C ASN A 286 25.45 11.41 1.72
N ASN A 287 25.14 12.48 0.99
CA ASN A 287 25.00 12.48 -0.49
C ASN A 287 23.99 11.43 -1.03
N GLY A 288 22.95 11.10 -0.25
CA GLY A 288 21.99 10.04 -0.59
C GLY A 288 22.56 8.63 -0.47
N CYS A 289 23.74 8.47 0.13
CA CYS A 289 24.31 7.17 0.52
C CYS A 289 23.70 6.58 1.80
N GLU A 290 22.46 6.98 2.06
CA GLU A 290 21.57 6.39 3.03
C GLU A 290 20.47 5.68 2.23
#